data_AF-A0A523P1N3-F1
#
_entry.id   AF-A0A523P1N3-F1
#
_cell.length_a   1.000
_cell.length_b   1.000
_cell.length_c   1.000
_cell.angle_alpha   90.00
_cell.angle_beta   90.00
_cell.angle_gamma   90.00
#
_symmetry.space_group_name_H-M   'P 1'
#
loop_
_entity.id
_entity.type
_entity.pdbx_description
1 polymer ?
#
loop_
_entity_poly.entity_id
_entity_poly.type
_entity_poly.pdbx_seq_one_letter_code
_entity_poly.pdbx_strand_id
1 'polypeptide(L)'
;MKPLLRAIFFAASIIGAATFAEGLPGDNFRHAANEYDAKATDAVERATASDGKTVGRYLQLATIYREMAGVKRRSALLADAERWEQITWDEYAALERRRDTIIDTLDGDPVGLSGPREPYEYAAVEYRQHARDARTHGARAKGAEQAIYRELATVFSQMAAIKDHAVSAVRNGDNINWSRYEALSERQQQLDDMLDAGR
;
A
#
# COMPACT_ATOMS: atom_id res chain seq x y z
N MET A 1 -74.18 5.10 1.28
CA MET A 1 -73.21 6.10 1.80
C MET A 1 -72.72 5.68 3.19
N LYS A 2 -71.54 5.05 3.28
CA LYS A 2 -70.66 4.98 4.46
C LYS A 2 -69.22 4.73 3.97
N PRO A 3 -68.23 5.59 4.28
CA PRO A 3 -66.86 5.43 3.80
C PRO A 3 -66.09 4.40 4.65
N LEU A 4 -65.53 3.38 4.01
CA LEU A 4 -64.59 2.43 4.60
C LEU A 4 -63.22 3.12 4.73
N LEU A 5 -62.82 3.40 5.97
CA LEU A 5 -61.48 3.87 6.32
C LEU A 5 -60.43 2.86 5.88
N ARG A 6 -59.59 3.26 4.92
CA ARG A 6 -58.31 2.62 4.63
C ARG A 6 -57.29 3.09 5.67
N ALA A 7 -56.97 2.23 6.63
CA ALA A 7 -55.82 2.42 7.50
C ALA A 7 -54.55 2.07 6.71
N ILE A 8 -53.87 3.09 6.19
CA ILE A 8 -52.51 2.96 5.66
C ILE A 8 -51.57 2.92 6.86
N PHE A 9 -51.12 1.73 7.25
CA PHE A 9 -49.97 1.58 8.13
C PHE A 9 -48.71 1.85 7.32
N PHE A 10 -48.27 3.11 7.31
CA PHE A 10 -46.93 3.45 6.86
C PHE A 10 -45.97 3.08 7.99
N ALA A 11 -45.48 1.84 7.97
CA ALA A 11 -44.34 1.45 8.79
C ALA A 11 -43.12 2.23 8.30
N ALA A 12 -42.83 3.35 8.95
CA ALA A 12 -41.58 4.06 8.79
C ALA A 12 -40.46 3.17 9.36
N SER A 13 -39.91 2.31 8.52
CA SER A 13 -38.61 1.71 8.76
C SER A 13 -37.57 2.82 8.71
N ILE A 14 -37.32 3.44 9.85
CA ILE A 14 -36.07 4.18 10.08
C ILE A 14 -34.98 3.10 10.08
N ILE A 15 -34.48 2.79 8.89
CA ILE A 15 -33.20 2.11 8.75
C ILE A 15 -32.19 3.12 9.27
N GLY A 16 -31.74 2.92 10.50
CA GLY A 16 -30.59 3.63 11.03
C GLY A 16 -29.42 3.35 10.09
N ALA A 17 -29.07 4.35 9.29
CA ALA A 17 -27.79 4.38 8.61
C ALA A 17 -26.75 4.35 9.72
N ALA A 18 -26.17 3.18 9.97
CA ALA A 18 -24.92 3.07 10.68
C ALA A 18 -23.95 3.96 9.91
N THR A 19 -23.64 5.12 10.48
CA THR A 19 -22.56 5.98 10.01
C THR A 19 -21.27 5.22 10.26
N PHE A 20 -20.94 4.30 9.35
CA PHE A 20 -19.55 3.98 9.10
C PHE A 20 -18.85 5.32 8.94
N ALA A 21 -17.68 5.49 9.55
CA ALA A 21 -16.86 6.67 9.31
C ALA A 21 -16.52 6.67 7.82
N GLU A 22 -17.39 7.26 7.00
CA GLU A 22 -17.30 7.28 5.55
C GLU A 22 -16.06 8.09 5.24
N GLY A 23 -15.00 7.39 4.86
CA GLY A 23 -13.82 8.00 4.29
C GLY A 23 -14.25 8.90 3.14
N LEU A 24 -13.53 10.00 2.95
CA LEU A 24 -13.80 10.88 1.83
C LEU A 24 -13.62 10.09 0.52
N PRO A 25 -14.42 10.34 -0.53
CA PRO A 25 -14.36 9.55 -1.76
C PRO A 25 -12.95 9.44 -2.39
N GLY A 26 -12.12 10.46 -2.21
CA GLY A 26 -10.73 10.51 -2.65
C GLY A 26 -9.69 9.82 -1.75
N ASP A 27 -10.08 9.18 -0.64
CA ASP A 27 -9.13 8.58 0.32
C ASP A 27 -8.26 7.48 -0.31
N ASN A 28 -8.84 6.62 -1.14
CA ASN A 28 -8.08 5.58 -1.85
C ASN A 28 -7.04 6.18 -2.81
N PHE A 29 -7.38 7.29 -3.47
CA PHE A 29 -6.42 7.99 -4.32
C PHE A 29 -5.30 8.64 -3.52
N ARG A 30 -5.60 9.21 -2.35
CA ARG A 30 -4.58 9.74 -1.44
C ARG A 30 -3.66 8.65 -0.91
N HIS A 31 -4.20 7.49 -0.54
CA HIS A 31 -3.39 6.34 -0.14
C HIS A 31 -2.42 5.92 -1.26
N ALA A 32 -2.94 5.71 -2.47
CA ALA A 32 -2.12 5.36 -3.63
C ALA A 32 -1.06 6.43 -3.96
N ALA A 33 -1.37 7.72 -3.78
CA ALA A 33 -0.39 8.79 -3.96
C ALA A 33 0.78 8.67 -2.97
N ASN A 34 0.49 8.38 -1.70
CA ASN A 34 1.52 8.18 -0.67
C ASN A 34 2.40 6.97 -0.96
N GLU A 35 1.82 5.87 -1.46
CA GLU A 35 2.61 4.72 -1.90
C GLU A 35 3.58 5.09 -3.03
N TYR A 36 3.13 5.89 -3.99
CA TYR A 36 3.99 6.35 -5.07
C TYR A 36 5.09 7.31 -4.58
N ASP A 37 4.82 8.19 -3.61
CA ASP A 37 5.88 8.98 -2.97
C ASP A 37 6.91 8.10 -2.25
N ALA A 38 6.46 7.03 -1.59
CA ALA A 38 7.35 6.09 -0.94
C ALA A 38 8.23 5.36 -1.98
N LYS A 39 7.64 4.90 -3.09
CA LYS A 39 8.39 4.31 -4.22
C LYS A 39 9.37 5.31 -4.85
N ALA A 40 9.00 6.58 -4.94
CA ALA A 40 9.90 7.63 -5.42
C ALA A 40 11.09 7.84 -4.48
N THR A 41 10.86 7.81 -3.17
CA THR A 41 11.92 7.89 -2.14
C THR A 41 12.86 6.70 -2.24
N ASP A 42 12.33 5.47 -2.32
CA ASP A 42 13.14 4.24 -2.48
C ASP A 42 13.99 4.29 -3.76
N ALA A 43 13.42 4.77 -4.87
CA ALA A 43 14.18 4.96 -6.11
C ALA A 43 15.32 5.99 -5.95
N VAL A 44 15.12 7.07 -5.21
CA VAL A 44 16.21 8.03 -4.89
C VAL A 44 17.28 7.36 -4.02
N GLU A 45 16.90 6.61 -3.00
CA GLU A 45 17.84 5.88 -2.15
C GLU A 45 18.69 4.90 -2.98
N ARG A 46 18.06 4.13 -3.88
CA ARG A 46 18.78 3.25 -4.82
C ARG A 46 19.70 4.02 -5.76
N ALA A 47 19.31 5.20 -6.22
CA ALA A 47 20.17 6.05 -7.04
C ALA A 47 21.46 6.44 -6.27
N THR A 48 21.36 6.74 -4.98
CA THR A 48 22.54 7.08 -4.15
C THR A 48 23.49 5.91 -3.91
N ALA A 49 22.97 4.68 -3.96
CA ALA A 49 23.75 3.46 -3.80
C ALA A 49 24.23 2.83 -5.13
N SER A 50 23.91 3.46 -6.26
CA SER A 50 24.21 2.95 -7.61
C SER A 50 25.35 3.72 -8.25
N ASP A 51 25.97 3.11 -9.27
CA ASP A 51 27.03 3.73 -10.06
C ASP A 51 26.61 4.02 -11.51
N GLY A 52 27.22 5.05 -12.10
CA GLY A 52 27.16 5.36 -13.52
C GLY A 52 25.73 5.54 -14.08
N LYS A 53 25.43 4.83 -15.18
CA LYS A 53 24.15 4.97 -15.90
C LYS A 53 22.93 4.51 -15.08
N THR A 54 23.15 3.70 -14.04
CA THR A 54 22.10 3.19 -13.16
C THR A 54 21.52 4.29 -12.26
N VAL A 55 22.35 5.24 -11.83
CA VAL A 55 21.92 6.43 -11.07
C VAL A 55 20.86 7.21 -11.84
N GLY A 56 21.15 7.54 -13.11
CA GLY A 56 20.25 8.32 -13.95
C GLY A 56 18.88 7.65 -14.13
N ARG A 57 18.86 6.32 -14.28
CA ARG A 57 17.63 5.54 -14.43
C ARG A 57 16.79 5.53 -13.16
N TYR A 58 17.40 5.33 -11.99
CA TYR A 58 16.67 5.40 -10.72
C TYR A 58 16.11 6.80 -10.44
N LEU A 59 16.83 7.87 -10.81
CA LEU A 59 16.30 9.25 -10.71
C LEU A 59 15.14 9.50 -11.67
N GLN A 60 15.18 8.95 -12.88
CA GLN A 60 14.04 8.99 -13.81
C GLN A 60 12.84 8.22 -13.26
N LEU A 61 13.06 7.04 -12.68
CA LEU A 61 12.02 6.23 -12.04
C LEU A 61 11.37 6.97 -10.87
N ALA A 62 12.18 7.63 -10.02
CA ALA A 62 11.67 8.47 -8.94
C ALA A 62 10.80 9.63 -9.46
N THR A 63 11.19 10.24 -10.57
CA THR A 63 10.42 11.32 -11.20
C THR A 63 9.06 10.81 -11.68
N ILE A 64 9.02 9.66 -12.37
CA ILE A 64 7.77 9.06 -12.84
C ILE A 64 6.85 8.71 -11.67
N TYR A 65 7.37 8.13 -10.58
CA TYR A 65 6.55 7.86 -9.40
C TYR A 65 5.96 9.13 -8.78
N ARG A 66 6.70 10.24 -8.72
CA ARG A 66 6.16 11.53 -8.27
C ARG A 66 5.07 12.06 -9.20
N GLU A 67 5.24 11.91 -10.51
CA GLU A 67 4.22 12.28 -11.51
C GLU A 67 2.95 11.44 -11.30
N MET A 68 3.08 10.12 -11.09
CA MET A 68 1.96 9.21 -10.79
C MET A 68 1.24 9.59 -9.49
N ALA A 69 1.99 9.91 -8.42
CA ALA A 69 1.43 10.44 -7.18
C ALA A 69 0.64 11.73 -7.44
N GLY A 70 1.17 12.63 -8.27
CA GLY A 70 0.50 13.86 -8.72
C GLY A 70 -0.84 13.59 -9.39
N VAL A 71 -0.91 12.63 -10.32
CA VAL A 71 -2.16 12.22 -10.95
C VAL A 71 -3.16 11.75 -9.89
N LYS A 72 -2.75 10.84 -8.99
CA LYS A 72 -3.62 10.33 -7.93
C LYS A 72 -4.14 11.43 -7.00
N ARG A 73 -3.31 12.40 -6.61
CA ARG A 73 -3.77 13.55 -5.81
C ARG A 73 -4.81 14.39 -6.55
N ARG A 74 -4.63 14.65 -7.84
CA ARG A 74 -5.65 15.36 -8.65
C ARG A 74 -6.95 14.56 -8.74
N SER A 75 -6.86 13.24 -8.94
CA SER A 75 -8.02 12.34 -8.91
C SER A 75 -8.75 12.36 -7.56
N ALA A 76 -8.01 12.45 -6.45
CA ALA A 76 -8.59 12.58 -5.11
C ALA A 76 -9.43 13.86 -4.99
N LEU A 77 -8.91 15.00 -5.45
CA LEU A 77 -9.63 16.28 -5.42
C LEU A 77 -10.91 16.25 -6.28
N LEU A 78 -10.85 15.59 -7.44
CA LEU A 78 -12.02 15.44 -8.31
C LEU A 78 -13.07 14.50 -7.69
N ALA A 79 -12.63 13.40 -7.08
CA ALA A 79 -13.51 12.47 -6.37
C ALA A 79 -14.17 13.10 -5.15
N ASP A 80 -13.41 13.85 -4.34
CA ASP A 80 -13.93 14.60 -3.20
C ASP A 80 -14.96 15.67 -3.62
N ALA A 81 -14.89 16.13 -4.88
CA ALA A 81 -15.85 17.04 -5.50
C ALA A 81 -16.94 16.33 -6.33
N GLU A 82 -17.06 15.00 -6.24
CA GLU A 82 -17.99 14.15 -7.00
C GLU A 82 -17.88 14.25 -8.54
N ARG A 83 -16.76 14.77 -9.06
CA ARG A 83 -16.46 14.97 -10.49
C ARG A 83 -15.73 13.76 -11.08
N TRP A 84 -16.26 12.57 -10.87
CA TRP A 84 -15.65 11.30 -11.29
C TRP A 84 -15.39 11.22 -12.80
N GLU A 85 -16.29 11.80 -13.59
CA GLU A 85 -16.24 11.83 -15.06
C GLU A 85 -15.06 12.62 -15.61
N GLN A 86 -14.41 13.44 -14.78
CA GLN A 86 -13.28 14.29 -15.17
C GLN A 86 -11.94 13.66 -14.83
N ILE A 87 -11.95 12.49 -14.19
CA ILE A 87 -10.74 11.73 -13.94
C ILE A 87 -10.35 11.01 -15.23
N THR A 88 -9.30 11.51 -15.88
CA THR A 88 -8.69 10.89 -17.06
C THR A 88 -7.48 10.05 -16.69
N TRP A 89 -7.34 8.87 -17.30
CA TRP A 89 -6.24 7.94 -17.01
C TRP A 89 -5.11 7.94 -18.05
N ASP A 90 -5.21 8.77 -19.09
CA ASP A 90 -4.25 8.76 -20.20
C ASP A 90 -2.83 9.12 -19.77
N GLU A 91 -2.69 10.19 -18.96
CA GLU A 91 -1.41 10.59 -18.37
C GLU A 91 -0.84 9.46 -17.50
N TYR A 92 -1.67 8.85 -16.66
CA TYR A 92 -1.27 7.75 -15.79
C TYR A 92 -0.78 6.53 -16.60
N ALA A 93 -1.53 6.12 -17.63
CA ALA A 93 -1.15 5.00 -18.49
C ALA A 93 0.15 5.26 -19.27
N ALA A 94 0.40 6.51 -19.68
CA ALA A 94 1.67 6.89 -20.29
C ALA A 94 2.84 6.80 -19.29
N LEU A 95 2.62 7.18 -18.03
CA LEU A 95 3.60 7.05 -16.96
C LEU A 95 3.91 5.59 -16.63
N GLU A 96 2.91 4.70 -16.62
CA GLU A 96 3.13 3.27 -16.42
C GLU A 96 4.02 2.66 -17.50
N ARG A 97 3.77 2.96 -18.78
CA ARG A 97 4.63 2.48 -19.87
C ARG A 97 6.08 2.97 -19.73
N ARG A 98 6.27 4.24 -19.36
CA ARG A 98 7.60 4.81 -19.12
C ARG A 98 8.29 4.16 -17.92
N ARG A 99 7.56 3.95 -16.82
CA ARG A 99 8.02 3.23 -15.63
C ARG A 99 8.52 1.85 -16.01
N ASP A 100 7.69 1.08 -16.71
CA ASP A 100 7.98 -0.30 -17.09
C ASP A 100 9.22 -0.38 -17.98
N THR A 101 9.33 0.53 -18.97
CA THR A 101 10.53 0.62 -19.82
C THR A 101 11.81 0.86 -18.99
N ILE A 102 11.77 1.76 -18.00
CA ILE A 102 12.95 2.01 -17.16
C ILE A 102 13.27 0.79 -16.29
N ILE A 103 12.23 0.20 -15.72
CA ILE A 103 12.34 -1.00 -14.90
C ILE A 103 13.00 -2.14 -15.69
N ASP A 104 12.55 -2.41 -16.91
CA ASP A 104 13.14 -3.42 -17.79
C ASP A 104 14.62 -3.13 -18.07
N THR A 105 14.99 -1.86 -18.24
CA THR A 105 16.39 -1.46 -18.45
C THR A 105 17.26 -1.51 -17.20
N LEU A 106 16.66 -1.48 -16.01
CA LEU A 106 17.35 -1.63 -14.73
C LEU A 106 17.64 -3.10 -14.42
N ASP A 107 16.75 -4.01 -14.84
CA ASP A 107 16.89 -5.45 -14.61
C ASP A 107 17.90 -6.14 -15.54
N GLY A 108 18.33 -5.46 -16.61
CA GLY A 108 19.49 -5.89 -17.39
C GLY A 108 19.25 -7.04 -18.38
N ASP A 109 18.06 -7.17 -18.95
CA ASP A 109 17.86 -8.03 -20.13
C ASP A 109 17.05 -7.31 -21.23
N PRO A 110 17.68 -6.82 -22.31
CA PRO A 110 16.98 -6.08 -23.36
C PRO A 110 16.13 -6.96 -24.30
N VAL A 111 15.95 -8.26 -24.01
CA VAL A 111 15.17 -9.16 -24.89
C VAL A 111 14.40 -10.22 -24.09
N GLY A 112 13.16 -9.91 -23.70
CA GLY A 112 12.07 -10.90 -23.67
C GLY A 112 12.23 -12.16 -22.80
N LEU A 113 12.61 -12.02 -21.53
CA LEU A 113 12.38 -13.04 -20.50
C LEU A 113 11.48 -12.50 -19.40
N SER A 114 10.18 -12.55 -19.70
CA SER A 114 9.11 -12.61 -18.71
C SER A 114 9.26 -13.88 -17.86
N GLY A 115 10.17 -13.86 -16.88
CA GLY A 115 10.03 -14.67 -15.68
C GLY A 115 9.23 -13.85 -14.65
N PRO A 116 8.25 -14.42 -13.94
CA PRO A 116 7.63 -13.70 -12.84
C PRO A 116 8.74 -13.27 -11.87
N ARG A 117 8.83 -11.97 -11.61
CA ARG A 117 9.62 -11.47 -10.49
C ARG A 117 9.22 -12.26 -9.26
N GLU A 118 10.15 -13.02 -8.71
CA GLU A 118 9.83 -13.83 -7.56
C GLU A 118 9.35 -12.91 -6.41
N PRO A 119 8.28 -13.30 -5.69
CA PRO A 119 7.53 -12.46 -4.74
C PRO A 119 8.35 -11.90 -3.56
N TYR A 120 9.64 -12.20 -3.45
CA TYR A 120 10.48 -11.79 -2.33
C TYR A 120 10.99 -10.34 -2.40
N GLU A 121 11.19 -9.74 -3.59
CA GLU A 121 11.71 -8.36 -3.70
C GLU A 121 10.67 -7.28 -3.35
N TYR A 122 9.36 -7.55 -3.55
CA TYR A 122 8.28 -6.64 -3.16
C TYR A 122 7.88 -6.77 -1.69
N ALA A 123 8.01 -7.96 -1.11
CA ALA A 123 7.55 -8.24 0.25
C ALA A 123 8.29 -7.43 1.33
N ALA A 124 9.59 -7.15 1.17
CA ALA A 124 10.31 -6.35 2.16
C ALA A 124 9.78 -4.90 2.24
N VAL A 125 9.48 -4.30 1.09
CA VAL A 125 8.94 -2.93 1.01
C VAL A 125 7.54 -2.87 1.63
N GLU A 126 6.70 -3.87 1.36
CA GLU A 126 5.36 -4.01 1.95
C GLU A 126 5.44 -4.12 3.49
N TYR A 127 6.30 -4.97 4.03
CA TYR A 127 6.48 -5.08 5.48
C TYR A 127 7.06 -3.81 6.12
N ARG A 128 7.95 -3.07 5.43
CA ARG A 128 8.39 -1.75 5.92
C ARG A 128 7.23 -0.75 5.97
N GLN A 129 6.29 -0.83 5.02
CA GLN A 129 5.10 0.01 5.01
C GLN A 129 4.16 -0.36 6.16
N HIS A 130 3.84 -1.65 6.34
CA HIS A 130 3.06 -2.11 7.49
C HIS A 130 3.68 -1.71 8.84
N ALA A 131 5.01 -1.75 8.96
CA ALA A 131 5.70 -1.28 10.15
C ALA A 131 5.48 0.23 10.40
N ARG A 132 5.48 1.06 9.36
CA ARG A 132 5.17 2.49 9.47
C ARG A 132 3.73 2.72 9.89
N ASP A 133 2.79 2.05 9.23
CA ASP A 133 1.37 2.20 9.49
C ASP A 133 1.02 1.75 10.92
N ALA A 134 1.56 0.61 11.37
CA ALA A 134 1.40 0.15 12.75
C ALA A 134 1.94 1.17 13.78
N ARG A 135 3.07 1.85 13.52
CA ARG A 135 3.56 2.93 14.40
C ARG A 135 2.59 4.12 14.42
N THR A 136 2.07 4.50 13.26
CA THR A 136 1.10 5.62 13.15
C THR A 136 -0.20 5.30 13.89
N HIS A 137 -0.74 4.08 13.75
CA HIS A 137 -1.91 3.63 14.49
C HIS A 137 -1.64 3.54 15.99
N GLY A 138 -0.50 2.96 16.40
CA GLY A 138 -0.09 2.89 17.81
C GLY A 138 0.10 4.26 18.47
N ALA A 139 0.48 5.30 17.73
CA ALA A 139 0.55 6.66 18.25
C ALA A 139 -0.84 7.26 18.57
N ARG A 140 -1.90 6.78 17.91
CA ARG A 140 -3.28 7.25 18.07
C ARG A 140 -4.12 6.38 19.03
N ALA A 141 -3.76 5.11 19.17
CA ALA A 141 -4.42 4.15 20.05
C ALA A 141 -4.15 4.43 21.55
N LYS A 142 -4.95 3.82 22.43
CA LYS A 142 -4.83 3.95 23.90
C LYS A 142 -4.82 2.59 24.58
N GLY A 143 -4.20 2.51 25.77
CA GLY A 143 -4.23 1.31 26.61
C GLY A 143 -3.63 0.08 25.92
N ALA A 144 -4.35 -1.04 25.96
CA ALA A 144 -3.91 -2.32 25.40
C ALA A 144 -3.71 -2.26 23.88
N GLU A 145 -4.55 -1.52 23.16
CA GLU A 145 -4.48 -1.37 21.70
C GLU A 145 -3.16 -0.72 21.24
N GLN A 146 -2.67 0.27 22.00
CA GLN A 146 -1.39 0.92 21.72
C GLN A 146 -0.20 -0.06 21.89
N ALA A 147 -0.26 -0.96 22.86
CA ALA A 147 0.78 -1.97 23.04
C ALA A 147 0.81 -2.96 21.87
N ILE A 148 -0.37 -3.39 21.41
CA ILE A 148 -0.51 -4.31 20.27
C ILE A 148 0.06 -3.70 18.99
N TYR A 149 -0.27 -2.45 18.66
CA TYR A 149 0.29 -1.79 17.47
C TYR A 149 1.81 -1.56 17.52
N ARG A 150 2.39 -1.30 18.71
CA ARG A 150 3.86 -1.23 18.86
C ARG A 150 4.53 -2.58 18.59
N GLU A 151 3.88 -3.65 19.02
CA GLU A 151 4.37 -5.00 18.76
C GLU A 151 4.24 -5.37 17.28
N LEU A 152 3.10 -5.08 16.63
CA LEU A 152 2.92 -5.24 15.18
C LEU A 152 4.01 -4.51 14.39
N ALA A 153 4.30 -3.25 14.74
CA ALA A 153 5.38 -2.49 14.11
C ALA A 153 6.75 -3.18 14.22
N THR A 154 6.99 -3.85 15.35
CA THR A 154 8.23 -4.61 15.58
C THR A 154 8.27 -5.88 14.74
N VAL A 155 7.17 -6.65 14.72
CA VAL A 155 7.01 -7.87 13.91
C VAL A 155 7.24 -7.55 12.44
N PHE A 156 6.55 -6.55 11.90
CA PHE A 156 6.71 -6.13 10.51
C PHE A 156 8.13 -5.65 10.18
N SER A 157 8.77 -4.90 11.08
CA SER A 157 10.17 -4.48 10.87
C SER A 157 11.11 -5.68 10.80
N GLN A 158 10.88 -6.73 11.60
CA GLN A 158 11.69 -7.96 11.57
C GLN A 158 11.42 -8.80 10.33
N MET A 159 10.16 -8.92 9.90
CA MET A 159 9.79 -9.61 8.66
C MET A 159 10.43 -8.94 7.43
N ALA A 160 10.41 -7.60 7.38
CA ALA A 160 11.11 -6.83 6.36
C ALA A 160 12.61 -7.13 6.34
N ALA A 161 13.27 -7.14 7.51
CA ALA A 161 14.70 -7.44 7.60
C ALA A 161 15.05 -8.85 7.12
N ILE A 162 14.21 -9.85 7.41
CA ILE A 162 14.41 -11.22 6.92
C ILE A 162 14.26 -11.27 5.39
N LYS A 163 13.26 -10.57 4.82
CA LYS A 163 13.07 -10.49 3.37
C LYS A 163 14.23 -9.76 2.69
N ASP A 164 14.74 -8.66 3.25
CA ASP A 164 15.93 -7.96 2.74
C ASP A 164 17.18 -8.86 2.77
N HIS A 165 17.36 -9.62 3.86
CA HIS A 165 18.43 -10.62 3.95
C HIS A 165 18.25 -11.75 2.93
N ALA A 166 17.03 -12.22 2.72
CA ALA A 166 16.70 -13.24 1.74
C ALA A 166 17.08 -12.82 0.32
N VAL A 167 16.79 -11.58 -0.08
CA VAL A 167 17.20 -11.04 -1.38
C VAL A 167 18.72 -11.15 -1.57
N SER A 168 19.49 -10.80 -0.52
CA SER A 168 20.96 -10.89 -0.55
C SER A 168 21.45 -12.34 -0.60
N ALA A 169 20.83 -13.23 0.19
CA ALA A 169 21.17 -14.64 0.26
C ALA A 169 20.91 -15.35 -1.09
N VAL A 170 19.76 -15.12 -1.74
CA VAL A 170 19.46 -15.69 -3.06
C VAL A 170 20.49 -15.25 -4.10
N ARG A 171 20.87 -13.97 -4.10
CA ARG A 171 21.90 -13.44 -5.03
C ARG A 171 23.26 -14.10 -4.84
N ASN A 172 23.57 -14.52 -3.63
CA ASN A 172 24.83 -15.19 -3.28
C ASN A 172 24.75 -16.72 -3.40
N GLY A 173 23.57 -17.30 -3.69
CA GLY A 173 23.34 -18.74 -3.68
C GLY A 173 23.26 -19.36 -2.29
N ASP A 174 23.03 -18.55 -1.25
CA ASP A 174 22.89 -18.99 0.13
C ASP A 174 21.47 -19.50 0.43
N ASN A 175 21.36 -20.54 1.26
CA ASN A 175 20.08 -21.04 1.74
C ASN A 175 19.49 -20.12 2.81
N ILE A 176 18.21 -19.78 2.68
CA ILE A 176 17.48 -18.95 3.64
C ILE A 176 16.71 -19.84 4.61
N ASN A 177 16.91 -19.60 5.92
CA ASN A 177 16.08 -20.22 6.94
C ASN A 177 14.83 -19.37 7.19
N TRP A 178 13.68 -19.86 6.75
CA TRP A 178 12.39 -19.18 6.86
C TRP A 178 11.64 -19.43 8.18
N SER A 179 12.13 -20.30 9.06
CA SER A 179 11.41 -20.65 10.31
C SER A 179 11.14 -19.43 11.21
N ARG A 180 12.08 -18.48 11.24
CA ARG A 180 11.89 -17.22 11.97
C ARG A 180 10.80 -16.36 11.35
N TYR A 181 10.68 -16.36 10.02
CA TYR A 181 9.64 -15.62 9.33
C TYR A 181 8.26 -16.22 9.59
N GLU A 182 8.14 -17.55 9.56
CA GLU A 182 6.91 -18.27 9.87
C GLU A 182 6.42 -17.94 11.29
N ALA A 183 7.31 -18.01 12.28
CA ALA A 183 6.99 -17.65 13.66
C ALA A 183 6.54 -16.18 13.80
N LEU A 184 7.13 -15.26 13.03
CA LEU A 184 6.71 -13.85 13.00
C LEU A 184 5.34 -13.68 12.33
N SER A 185 5.05 -14.46 11.27
CA SER A 185 3.76 -14.46 10.60
C SER A 185 2.64 -14.98 11.51
N GLU A 186 2.89 -16.03 12.28
CA GLU A 186 1.95 -16.53 13.29
C GLU A 186 1.72 -15.48 14.38
N ARG A 187 2.79 -14.80 14.82
CA ARG A 187 2.68 -13.73 15.81
C ARG A 187 1.89 -12.54 15.27
N GLN A 188 2.08 -12.18 14.01
CA GLN A 188 1.28 -11.16 13.34
C GLN A 188 -0.21 -11.51 13.41
N GLN A 189 -0.59 -12.72 12.99
CA GLN A 189 -1.98 -13.17 13.01
C GLN A 189 -2.59 -13.09 14.42
N GLN A 190 -1.86 -13.53 15.45
CA GLN A 190 -2.33 -13.43 16.84
C GLN A 190 -2.60 -11.99 17.28
N LEU A 191 -1.73 -11.05 16.87
CA LEU A 191 -1.89 -9.63 17.21
C LEU A 191 -3.08 -9.00 16.46
N ASP A 192 -3.29 -9.39 15.20
CA ASP A 192 -4.44 -8.99 14.41
C ASP A 192 -5.75 -9.51 15.06
N ASP A 193 -5.80 -10.78 15.45
CA ASP A 193 -6.95 -11.38 16.15
C ASP A 193 -7.26 -10.66 17.48
N MET A 194 -6.23 -10.22 18.21
CA MET A 194 -6.38 -9.45 19.45
C MET A 194 -6.95 -8.05 19.21
N LEU A 195 -6.59 -7.39 18.11
CA LEU A 195 -7.18 -6.10 17.73
C LEU A 195 -8.66 -6.26 17.37
N ASP A 196 -9.00 -7.32 16.65
CA ASP A 196 -10.38 -7.58 16.24
C ASP A 196 -11.28 -7.95 17.43
N ALA A 197 -10.77 -8.72 18.40
CA ALA A 197 -11.53 -9.07 19.61
C ALA A 197 -11.75 -7.88 20.58
N GLY A 198 -10.97 -6.80 20.43
CA GLY A 198 -11.05 -5.60 21.26
C GLY A 198 -11.97 -4.48 20.72
N ARG A 199 -12.53 -4.66 19.52
CA ARG A 199 -13.46 -3.72 18.85
C ARG A 199 -14.91 -4.09 19.07
#